data_AF-A0A7K4SLY8-F1
#
_entry.id   AF-A0A7K4SLY8-F1
#
_cell.length_a   1.000
_cell.length_b   1.000
_cell.length_c   1.000
_cell.angle_alpha   90.00
_cell.angle_beta   90.00
_cell.angle_gamma   90.00
#
_symmetry.space_group_name_H-M   'P 1'
#
loop_
_entity.id
_entity.type
_entity.pdbx_description
1 polymer ?
#
loop_
_entity_poly.entity_id
_entity_poly.type
_entity_poly.pdbx_seq_one_letter_code
_entity_poly.pdbx_strand_id
1 'polypeptide(L)'
;EWPETGRLALYLLGLRATCPPLEPGPQRSLVTWLKYYLEEDWAGSRQHGHPLTSYYQYSLGVLALCVHRKRVREEVIRRLLAAEHHGRFGHAGGSAVDTEAVAALAFTCLERERLVGARLAAELRAAMRRVRRRIVEAQGQDGFFGNVYSTPWAMQVFIATNTCQTQPAYGRAMAALLENLDAFTTAATVAQVLPALHGRSYLDITSMRCQEQLDTLTPISTKTPPEILGNMTVRLVVECPQPQCPQRWLYDQPVPAPAGVSLLDVLRAATAQGPPNFTFGTQDTPQGPFLSRVLWLEAQQQKRSYWQLLTAPSTSLQMGVADYRPHNGETLILRLSKW
;
A
#
# COMPACT_ATOMS: atom_id res chain seq x y z
N GLU A 1 0.73 11.43 19.94
CA GLU A 1 0.55 11.40 18.47
C GLU A 1 1.14 10.12 17.92
N TRP A 2 0.57 9.55 16.87
CA TRP A 2 1.06 8.30 16.28
C TRP A 2 2.29 8.54 15.39
N PRO A 3 3.23 7.59 15.30
CA PRO A 3 4.39 7.75 14.44
C PRO A 3 3.97 7.87 12.97
N GLU A 4 4.38 8.95 12.31
CA GLU A 4 4.14 9.17 10.87
C GLU A 4 5.23 8.52 10.00
N THR A 5 5.71 7.33 10.40
CA THR A 5 6.87 6.64 9.78
C THR A 5 6.72 6.56 8.27
N GLY A 6 5.57 6.12 7.76
CA GLY A 6 5.33 5.97 6.32
C GLY A 6 5.35 7.28 5.54
N ARG A 7 4.64 8.31 6.03
CA ARG A 7 4.55 9.62 5.35
C ARG A 7 5.90 10.33 5.31
N LEU A 8 6.61 10.36 6.44
CA LEU A 8 7.94 10.96 6.52
C LEU A 8 8.96 10.19 5.68
N ALA A 9 8.86 8.86 5.63
CA ALA A 9 9.70 8.04 4.75
C ALA A 9 9.45 8.36 3.26
N LEU A 10 8.19 8.43 2.80
CA LEU A 10 7.86 8.83 1.43
C LEU A 10 8.38 10.22 1.10
N TYR A 11 8.21 11.18 2.02
CA TYR A 11 8.76 12.52 1.86
C TYR A 11 10.28 12.49 1.66
N LEU A 12 11.00 11.74 2.49
CA LEU A 12 12.46 11.62 2.37
C LEU A 12 12.89 10.91 1.08
N LEU A 13 12.15 9.90 0.62
CA LEU A 13 12.40 9.26 -0.69
C LEU A 13 12.21 10.27 -1.84
N GLY A 14 11.11 11.02 -1.82
CA GLY A 14 10.84 12.09 -2.80
C GLY A 14 11.92 13.18 -2.77
N LEU A 15 12.31 13.62 -1.57
CA LEU A 15 13.41 14.57 -1.39
C LEU A 15 14.72 14.01 -1.95
N ARG A 16 15.02 12.71 -1.80
CA ARG A 16 16.24 12.15 -2.40
C ARG A 16 16.16 12.15 -3.94
N ALA A 17 14.98 11.97 -4.51
CA ALA A 17 14.74 11.97 -5.95
C ALA A 17 14.89 13.35 -6.60
N THR A 18 14.87 14.45 -5.84
CA THR A 18 15.15 15.80 -6.37
C THR A 18 16.64 16.15 -6.39
N CYS A 19 17.52 15.20 -6.04
CA CYS A 19 18.97 15.37 -5.94
C CYS A 19 19.40 16.64 -5.19
N PRO A 20 18.89 16.86 -3.96
CA PRO A 20 19.22 18.05 -3.19
C PRO A 20 20.73 18.11 -2.95
N PRO A 21 21.29 19.32 -2.79
CA PRO A 21 22.68 19.47 -2.38
C PRO A 21 22.93 18.72 -1.07
N LEU A 22 24.19 18.33 -0.84
CA LEU A 22 24.60 17.61 0.36
C LEU A 22 24.33 18.46 1.61
N GLU A 23 23.24 18.11 2.30
CA GLU A 23 22.83 18.56 3.64
C GLU A 23 22.38 20.02 3.81
N PRO A 24 21.14 20.36 3.42
CA PRO A 24 20.41 21.47 4.02
C PRO A 24 20.06 21.14 5.49
N GLY A 25 20.27 22.09 6.40
CA GLY A 25 19.98 21.95 7.84
C GLY A 25 18.62 21.31 8.18
N PRO A 26 17.50 21.65 7.50
CA PRO A 26 16.19 21.02 7.72
C PRO A 26 16.15 19.49 7.49
N GLN A 27 16.94 18.97 6.54
CA GLN A 27 16.97 17.53 6.22
C GLN A 27 17.54 16.70 7.38
N ARG A 28 18.49 17.24 8.15
CA ARG A 28 19.03 16.57 9.35
C ARG A 28 17.97 16.36 10.43
N SER A 29 17.05 17.32 10.57
CA SER A 29 15.93 17.22 11.51
C SER A 29 14.99 16.09 11.10
N LEU A 30 14.61 16.03 9.82
CA LEU A 30 13.69 15.01 9.29
C LEU A 30 14.24 13.58 9.38
N VAL A 31 15.53 13.38 9.11
CA VAL A 31 16.18 12.07 9.30
C VAL A 31 16.14 11.65 10.77
N THR A 32 16.35 12.60 11.69
CA THR A 32 16.30 12.35 13.13
C THR A 32 14.89 11.95 13.57
N TRP A 33 13.87 12.66 13.07
CA TRP A 33 12.47 12.31 13.30
C TRP A 33 12.09 10.93 12.76
N LEU A 34 12.56 10.58 11.55
CA LEU A 34 12.28 9.25 10.99
C LEU A 34 12.93 8.14 11.82
N LYS A 35 14.16 8.36 12.32
CA LYS A 35 14.79 7.43 13.25
C LYS A 35 13.97 7.27 14.53
N TYR A 36 13.52 8.39 15.11
CA TYR A 36 12.70 8.38 16.31
C TYR A 36 11.40 7.58 16.10
N TYR A 37 10.64 7.87 15.04
CA TYR A 37 9.40 7.15 14.76
C TYR A 37 9.60 5.66 14.47
N LEU A 38 10.70 5.30 13.80
CA LEU A 38 11.03 3.90 13.54
C LEU A 38 11.41 3.14 14.83
N GLU A 39 12.04 3.82 15.79
CA GLU A 39 12.33 3.26 17.12
C GLU A 39 11.06 3.10 17.96
N GLU A 40 10.13 4.06 17.91
CA GLU A 40 8.80 3.93 18.54
C GLU A 40 8.01 2.75 17.95
N ASP A 41 7.98 2.64 16.61
CA ASP A 41 7.36 1.51 15.92
C ASP A 41 8.00 0.17 16.32
N TRP A 42 9.33 0.15 16.47
CA TRP A 42 10.06 -1.03 16.94
C TRP A 42 9.71 -1.39 18.39
N ALA A 43 9.66 -0.40 19.28
CA ALA A 43 9.32 -0.60 20.69
C ALA A 43 7.89 -1.15 20.82
N GLY A 44 6.94 -0.58 20.09
CA GLY A 44 5.58 -1.11 19.98
C GLY A 44 5.55 -2.53 19.44
N SER A 45 6.42 -2.87 18.49
CA SER A 45 6.54 -4.23 17.96
C SER A 45 6.99 -5.27 18.99
N ARG A 46 7.80 -4.85 19.97
CA ARG A 46 8.18 -5.72 21.09
C ARG A 46 7.04 -5.92 22.06
N GLN A 47 6.25 -4.88 22.31
CA GLN A 47 5.12 -4.93 23.25
C GLN A 47 3.92 -5.69 22.67
N HIS A 48 3.55 -5.45 21.42
CA HIS A 48 2.31 -5.95 20.82
C HIS A 48 2.51 -7.11 19.83
N GLY A 49 3.76 -7.45 19.49
CA GLY A 49 4.05 -8.48 18.48
C GLY A 49 3.94 -7.99 17.03
N HIS A 50 3.63 -6.71 16.81
CA HIS A 50 3.60 -6.02 15.50
C HIS A 50 3.90 -4.52 15.66
N PRO A 51 4.45 -3.83 14.63
CA PRO A 51 4.70 -2.39 14.68
C PRO A 51 3.45 -1.58 15.04
N LEU A 52 3.62 -0.35 15.56
CA LEU A 52 2.49 0.55 15.83
C LEU A 52 1.80 0.92 14.50
N THR A 53 2.58 1.10 13.44
CA THR A 53 2.09 1.25 12.05
C THR A 53 1.81 -0.10 11.38
N SER A 54 2.65 -0.50 10.41
CA SER A 54 2.62 -1.77 9.69
C SER A 54 4.03 -2.14 9.26
N TYR A 55 4.29 -3.41 8.93
CA TYR A 55 5.60 -3.78 8.40
C TYR A 55 5.91 -3.12 7.05
N TYR A 56 4.91 -2.69 6.30
CA TYR A 56 5.10 -1.91 5.08
C TYR A 56 5.73 -0.54 5.42
N GLN A 57 5.11 0.22 6.34
CA GLN A 57 5.63 1.53 6.76
C GLN A 57 6.98 1.42 7.49
N TYR A 58 7.13 0.37 8.30
CA TYR A 58 8.40 0.03 8.97
C TYR A 58 9.52 -0.18 7.95
N SER A 59 9.26 -1.01 6.93
CA SER A 59 10.22 -1.29 5.86
C SER A 59 10.53 -0.04 5.04
N LEU A 60 9.53 0.80 4.81
CA LEU A 60 9.67 2.07 4.11
C LEU A 60 10.58 3.04 4.88
N GLY A 61 10.44 3.10 6.21
CA GLY A 61 11.32 3.87 7.08
C GLY A 61 12.78 3.39 7.02
N VAL A 62 13.00 2.08 7.08
CA VAL A 62 14.35 1.49 6.91
C VAL A 62 14.92 1.82 5.52
N LEU A 63 14.13 1.67 4.46
CA LEU A 63 14.53 1.99 3.09
C LEU A 63 14.89 3.47 2.94
N ALA A 64 14.04 4.37 3.42
CA ALA A 64 14.29 5.82 3.37
C ALA A 64 15.59 6.19 4.11
N LEU A 65 15.83 5.68 5.31
CA LEU A 65 17.10 5.92 6.00
C LEU A 65 18.30 5.38 5.21
N CYS A 66 18.16 4.20 4.61
CA CYS A 66 19.21 3.59 3.81
C CYS A 66 19.56 4.40 2.56
N VAL A 67 18.57 4.90 1.80
CA VAL A 67 18.87 5.67 0.58
C VAL A 67 19.54 7.01 0.86
N HIS A 68 19.37 7.54 2.08
CA HIS A 68 20.09 8.69 2.61
C HIS A 68 21.44 8.34 3.25
N ARG A 69 21.88 7.08 3.11
CA ARG A 69 23.11 6.51 3.69
C ARG A 69 23.19 6.66 5.21
N LYS A 70 22.05 6.62 5.89
CA LYS A 70 21.97 6.72 7.34
C LYS A 70 21.84 5.33 7.93
N ARG A 71 22.71 5.01 8.89
CA ARG A 71 22.66 3.73 9.61
C ARG A 71 21.37 3.63 10.43
N VAL A 72 20.84 2.41 10.46
CA VAL A 72 19.70 1.98 11.26
C VAL A 72 20.21 1.04 12.35
N ARG A 73 19.61 1.07 13.53
CA ARG A 73 19.99 0.19 14.64
C ARG A 73 19.77 -1.28 14.24
N GLU A 74 20.69 -2.16 14.63
CA GLU A 74 20.63 -3.57 14.23
C GLU A 74 19.36 -4.27 14.72
N GLU A 75 18.87 -3.95 15.92
CA GLU A 75 17.65 -4.54 16.48
C GLU A 75 16.39 -4.21 15.67
N VAL A 76 16.36 -3.02 15.07
CA VAL A 76 15.29 -2.58 14.15
C VAL A 76 15.33 -3.44 12.87
N ILE A 77 16.52 -3.68 12.32
CA ILE A 77 16.69 -4.53 11.14
C ILE A 77 16.34 -5.99 11.45
N ARG A 78 16.82 -6.52 12.59
CA ARG A 78 16.52 -7.88 13.06
C ARG A 78 15.04 -8.10 13.27
N ARG A 79 14.29 -7.07 13.69
CA ARG A 79 12.84 -7.17 13.80
C ARG A 79 12.18 -7.44 12.45
N LEU A 80 12.63 -6.75 11.40
CA LEU A 80 12.11 -6.95 10.05
C LEU A 80 12.49 -8.33 9.48
N LEU A 81 13.72 -8.79 9.74
CA LEU A 81 14.15 -10.15 9.40
C LEU A 81 13.31 -11.23 10.11
N ALA A 82 13.02 -11.05 11.40
CA ALA A 82 12.19 -11.98 12.15
C ALA A 82 10.75 -12.02 11.62
N ALA A 83 10.20 -10.89 11.18
CA ALA A 83 8.88 -10.83 10.56
C ALA A 83 8.86 -11.55 9.20
N GLU A 84 9.89 -11.35 8.38
CA GLU A 84 10.08 -12.07 7.11
C GLU A 84 10.18 -13.59 7.32
N HIS A 85 11.02 -14.02 8.27
CA HIS A 85 11.26 -15.43 8.54
C HIS A 85 9.99 -16.16 8.99
N HIS A 86 9.16 -15.50 9.79
CA HIS A 86 7.92 -16.08 10.32
C HIS A 86 6.68 -15.79 9.45
N GLY A 87 6.85 -15.23 8.25
CA GLY A 87 5.73 -14.93 7.35
C GLY A 87 4.71 -13.92 7.91
N ARG A 88 5.14 -12.98 8.76
CA ARG A 88 4.26 -12.03 9.48
C ARG A 88 3.91 -10.77 8.68
N PHE A 89 4.16 -10.77 7.38
CA PHE A 89 3.85 -9.64 6.50
C PHE A 89 2.43 -9.68 5.94
N GLY A 90 1.80 -10.85 5.94
CA GLY A 90 0.43 -11.02 5.48
C GLY A 90 -0.62 -10.66 6.54
N HIS A 91 -1.83 -10.41 6.04
CA HIS A 91 -3.05 -10.23 6.80
C HIS A 91 -4.05 -11.31 6.35
N ALA A 92 -5.04 -11.65 7.19
CA ALA A 92 -6.03 -12.66 6.83
C ALA A 92 -6.74 -12.30 5.50
N GLY A 93 -6.52 -13.11 4.46
CA GLY A 93 -7.14 -12.95 3.14
C GLY A 93 -6.55 -11.87 2.22
N GLY A 94 -5.43 -11.22 2.59
CA GLY A 94 -4.78 -10.18 1.77
C GLY A 94 -3.39 -10.59 1.27
N SER A 95 -3.01 -10.08 0.10
CA SER A 95 -1.65 -10.25 -0.45
C SER A 95 -0.61 -9.59 0.46
N ALA A 96 0.49 -10.30 0.75
CA ALA A 96 1.64 -9.76 1.47
C ALA A 96 2.68 -9.11 0.55
N VAL A 97 2.45 -9.14 -0.78
CA VAL A 97 3.45 -8.81 -1.81
C VAL A 97 3.98 -7.39 -1.66
N ASP A 98 3.15 -6.40 -1.36
CA ASP A 98 3.57 -5.01 -1.16
C ASP A 98 4.58 -4.89 -0.01
N THR A 99 4.24 -5.47 1.14
CA THR A 99 5.07 -5.44 2.35
C THR A 99 6.36 -6.21 2.12
N GLU A 100 6.28 -7.38 1.48
CA GLU A 100 7.42 -8.19 1.11
C GLU A 100 8.37 -7.46 0.18
N ALA A 101 7.84 -6.82 -0.85
CA ALA A 101 8.63 -6.09 -1.83
C ALA A 101 9.38 -4.93 -1.17
N VAL A 102 8.70 -4.08 -0.38
CA VAL A 102 9.36 -2.95 0.30
C VAL A 102 10.41 -3.44 1.31
N ALA A 103 10.14 -4.54 2.04
CA ALA A 103 11.13 -5.16 2.92
C ALA A 103 12.36 -5.66 2.14
N ALA A 104 12.16 -6.31 0.98
CA ALA A 104 13.25 -6.77 0.13
C ALA A 104 14.07 -5.60 -0.45
N LEU A 105 13.43 -4.50 -0.84
CA LEU A 105 14.12 -3.27 -1.26
C LEU A 105 14.97 -2.71 -0.11
N ALA A 106 14.42 -2.65 1.11
CA ALA A 106 15.15 -2.20 2.30
C ALA A 106 16.39 -3.08 2.60
N PHE A 107 16.21 -4.42 2.59
CA PHE A 107 17.32 -5.37 2.78
C PHE A 107 18.41 -5.22 1.73
N THR A 108 17.99 -5.09 0.46
CA THR A 108 18.91 -4.92 -0.68
C THR A 108 19.68 -3.60 -0.57
N CYS A 109 19.02 -2.52 -0.15
CA CYS A 109 19.68 -1.23 0.05
C CYS A 109 20.75 -1.33 1.16
N LEU A 110 20.39 -1.87 2.34
CA LEU A 110 21.31 -1.95 3.49
C LEU A 110 22.57 -2.75 3.16
N GLU A 111 22.42 -3.82 2.38
CA GLU A 111 23.52 -4.67 1.92
C GLU A 111 24.41 -3.94 0.91
N ARG A 112 23.83 -3.26 -0.09
CA ARG A 112 24.56 -2.53 -1.14
C ARG A 112 25.34 -1.33 -0.63
N GLU A 113 24.69 -0.51 0.20
CA GLU A 113 25.30 0.68 0.78
C GLU A 113 26.25 0.35 1.95
N ARG A 114 26.47 -0.94 2.24
CA ARG A 114 27.37 -1.44 3.29
C ARG A 114 27.09 -0.81 4.66
N LEU A 115 25.80 -0.65 4.99
CA LEU A 115 25.35 -0.01 6.22
C LEU A 115 25.27 -0.98 7.41
N VAL A 116 25.58 -2.25 7.19
CA VAL A 116 25.53 -3.33 8.19
C VAL A 116 26.81 -4.19 8.14
N GLY A 117 27.09 -4.93 9.22
CA GLY A 117 28.22 -5.86 9.28
C GLY A 117 28.05 -7.08 8.35
N ALA A 118 29.16 -7.75 8.02
CA ALA A 118 29.20 -8.83 7.02
C ALA A 118 28.24 -10.00 7.32
N ARG A 119 28.11 -10.39 8.60
CA ARG A 119 27.18 -11.44 9.02
C ARG A 119 25.72 -11.05 8.73
N LEU A 120 25.30 -9.87 9.18
CA LEU A 120 23.95 -9.37 8.94
C LEU A 120 23.69 -9.19 7.44
N ALA A 121 24.66 -8.70 6.67
CA ALA A 121 24.56 -8.62 5.22
C ALA A 121 24.25 -9.98 4.56
N ALA A 122 24.86 -11.07 5.01
CA ALA A 122 24.57 -12.41 4.51
C ALA A 122 23.14 -12.87 4.85
N GLU A 123 22.66 -12.56 6.07
CA GLU A 123 21.28 -12.83 6.51
C GLU A 123 20.26 -12.05 5.65
N LEU A 124 20.51 -10.76 5.40
CA LEU A 124 19.71 -9.91 4.52
C LEU A 124 19.63 -10.45 3.10
N ARG A 125 20.77 -10.89 2.54
CA ARG A 125 20.85 -11.48 1.20
C ARG A 125 20.08 -12.80 1.10
N ALA A 126 20.07 -13.59 2.18
CA ALA A 126 19.25 -14.80 2.26
C ALA A 126 17.75 -14.48 2.34
N ALA A 127 17.36 -13.49 3.15
CA ALA A 127 15.97 -13.03 3.27
C ALA A 127 15.43 -12.50 1.94
N MET A 128 16.19 -11.67 1.24
CA MET A 128 15.82 -11.18 -0.10
C MET A 128 15.55 -12.34 -1.07
N ARG A 129 16.40 -13.37 -1.08
CA ARG A 129 16.19 -14.55 -1.95
C ARG A 129 14.89 -15.30 -1.62
N ARG A 130 14.54 -15.42 -0.33
CA ARG A 130 13.27 -16.03 0.10
C ARG A 130 12.08 -15.19 -0.33
N VAL A 131 12.13 -13.88 -0.09
CA VAL A 131 11.07 -12.95 -0.50
C VAL A 131 10.85 -13.01 -2.01
N ARG A 132 11.91 -12.93 -2.82
CA ARG A 132 11.78 -13.01 -4.28
C ARG A 132 11.12 -14.30 -4.73
N ARG A 133 11.44 -15.42 -4.08
CA ARG A 133 10.77 -16.70 -4.38
C ARG A 133 9.28 -16.63 -4.05
N ARG A 134 8.90 -16.10 -2.88
CA ARG A 134 7.48 -15.94 -2.50
C ARG A 134 6.71 -14.99 -3.43
N ILE A 135 7.35 -13.90 -3.89
CA ILE A 135 6.76 -13.02 -4.91
C ILE A 135 6.48 -13.80 -6.21
N VAL A 136 7.40 -14.66 -6.66
CA VAL A 136 7.17 -15.50 -7.85
C VAL A 136 6.07 -16.53 -7.61
N GLU A 137 6.02 -17.15 -6.43
CA GLU A 137 4.97 -18.10 -6.03
C GLU A 137 3.59 -17.43 -5.94
N ALA A 138 3.54 -16.13 -5.62
CA ALA A 138 2.33 -15.32 -5.57
C ALA A 138 1.87 -14.81 -6.96
N GLN A 139 2.55 -15.19 -8.05
CA GLN A 139 2.11 -14.81 -9.40
C GLN A 139 0.84 -15.56 -9.79
N GLY A 140 -0.24 -14.82 -10.07
CA GLY A 140 -1.50 -15.36 -10.54
C GLY A 140 -1.44 -15.83 -12.00
N GLN A 141 -2.50 -16.52 -12.44
CA GLN A 141 -2.68 -16.91 -13.85
C GLN A 141 -2.88 -15.69 -14.76
N ASP A 142 -3.37 -14.59 -14.20
CA ASP A 142 -3.47 -13.26 -14.80
C ASP A 142 -2.10 -12.58 -15.00
N GLY A 143 -1.00 -13.19 -14.52
CA GLY A 143 0.36 -12.66 -14.65
C GLY A 143 0.76 -11.66 -13.57
N PHE A 144 -0.17 -11.23 -12.70
CA PHE A 144 0.12 -10.27 -11.64
C PHE A 144 0.77 -10.92 -10.42
N PHE A 145 1.64 -10.19 -9.73
CA PHE A 145 2.16 -10.60 -8.43
C PHE A 145 1.19 -10.16 -7.32
N GLY A 146 0.38 -11.08 -6.81
CA GLY A 146 -0.71 -10.76 -5.89
C GLY A 146 -1.90 -10.12 -6.62
N ASN A 147 -1.78 -8.85 -7.00
CA ASN A 147 -2.78 -8.13 -7.80
C ASN A 147 -2.10 -7.06 -8.68
N VAL A 148 -2.89 -6.35 -9.49
CA VAL A 148 -2.41 -5.29 -10.39
C VAL A 148 -1.65 -4.17 -9.65
N TYR A 149 -2.05 -3.82 -8.43
CA TYR A 149 -1.46 -2.72 -7.64
C TYR A 149 -0.20 -3.12 -6.85
N SER A 150 -0.08 -4.40 -6.46
CA SER A 150 1.12 -4.96 -5.82
C SER A 150 2.23 -5.27 -6.83
N THR A 151 1.85 -5.48 -8.10
CA THR A 151 2.77 -5.87 -9.18
C THR A 151 3.92 -4.87 -9.39
N PRO A 152 3.70 -3.53 -9.43
CA PRO A 152 4.79 -2.57 -9.54
C PRO A 152 5.82 -2.67 -8.41
N TRP A 153 5.39 -2.89 -7.17
CA TRP A 153 6.30 -3.08 -6.04
C TRP A 153 7.16 -4.33 -6.21
N ALA A 154 6.55 -5.45 -6.56
CA ALA A 154 7.25 -6.69 -6.86
C ALA A 154 8.27 -6.51 -7.99
N MET A 155 7.88 -5.83 -9.07
CA MET A 155 8.75 -5.55 -10.22
C MET A 155 9.99 -4.75 -9.82
N GLN A 156 9.86 -3.77 -8.92
CA GLN A 156 11.01 -3.02 -8.40
C GLN A 156 12.03 -3.93 -7.70
N VAL A 157 11.63 -5.06 -7.09
CA VAL A 157 12.57 -6.03 -6.49
C VAL A 157 13.42 -6.71 -7.55
N PHE A 158 12.83 -7.09 -8.68
CA PHE A 158 13.56 -7.70 -9.79
C PHE A 158 14.51 -6.70 -10.47
N ILE A 159 14.07 -5.44 -10.62
CA ILE A 159 14.88 -4.32 -11.13
C ILE A 159 16.06 -4.10 -10.20
N ALA A 160 15.77 -3.88 -8.92
CA ALA A 160 16.78 -3.69 -7.89
C ALA A 160 17.81 -4.81 -7.95
N THR A 161 17.39 -6.08 -7.94
CA THR A 161 18.30 -7.24 -7.88
C THR A 161 18.93 -7.65 -9.22
N ASN A 162 18.70 -6.89 -10.29
CA ASN A 162 19.17 -7.18 -11.64
C ASN A 162 18.77 -8.58 -12.14
N THR A 163 17.51 -8.96 -11.92
CA THR A 163 16.96 -10.27 -12.31
C THR A 163 15.81 -10.19 -13.32
N CYS A 164 15.56 -9.00 -13.89
CA CYS A 164 14.47 -8.76 -14.85
C CYS A 164 14.57 -9.66 -16.10
N GLN A 165 15.77 -9.81 -16.66
CA GLN A 165 15.99 -10.58 -17.89
C GLN A 165 16.01 -12.09 -17.65
N THR A 166 16.40 -12.53 -16.46
CA THR A 166 16.57 -13.94 -16.13
C THR A 166 15.32 -14.58 -15.56
N GLN A 167 14.34 -13.78 -15.10
CA GLN A 167 13.14 -14.26 -14.45
C GLN A 167 11.93 -14.19 -15.41
N PRO A 168 11.42 -15.33 -15.93
CA PRO A 168 10.25 -15.33 -16.83
C PRO A 168 9.00 -14.70 -16.21
N ALA A 169 8.86 -14.82 -14.88
CA ALA A 169 7.76 -14.20 -14.14
C ALA A 169 7.72 -12.67 -14.30
N TYR A 170 8.88 -12.02 -14.40
CA TYR A 170 8.95 -10.57 -14.63
C TYR A 170 8.37 -10.18 -15.99
N GLY A 171 8.71 -10.93 -17.05
CA GLY A 171 8.19 -10.68 -18.40
C GLY A 171 6.66 -10.83 -18.47
N ARG A 172 6.10 -11.87 -17.83
CA ARG A 172 4.65 -12.06 -17.73
C ARG A 172 3.96 -10.91 -16.98
N ALA A 173 4.54 -10.47 -15.87
CA ALA A 173 3.99 -9.36 -15.09
C ALA A 173 4.05 -8.03 -15.86
N MET A 174 5.13 -7.76 -16.60
CA MET A 174 5.22 -6.58 -17.46
C MET A 174 4.16 -6.59 -18.56
N ALA A 175 3.95 -7.74 -19.21
CA ALA A 175 2.91 -7.87 -20.24
C ALA A 175 1.51 -7.60 -19.66
N ALA A 176 1.16 -8.26 -18.54
CA ALA A 176 -0.11 -8.07 -17.86
C ALA A 176 -0.31 -6.60 -17.41
N LEU A 177 0.75 -5.95 -16.92
CA LEU A 177 0.71 -4.55 -16.49
C LEU A 177 0.45 -3.60 -17.67
N LEU A 178 1.09 -3.82 -18.82
CA LEU A 178 0.88 -3.01 -20.03
C LEU A 178 -0.55 -3.16 -20.59
N GLU A 179 -1.14 -4.34 -20.46
CA GLU A 179 -2.52 -4.61 -20.87
C GLU A 179 -3.56 -3.97 -19.94
N ASN A 180 -3.19 -3.58 -18.71
CA ASN A 180 -4.10 -3.07 -17.67
C ASN A 180 -3.66 -1.71 -17.10
N LEU A 181 -3.06 -0.85 -17.94
CA LEU A 181 -2.63 0.49 -17.51
C LEU A 181 -3.79 1.41 -17.10
N ASP A 182 -4.99 1.14 -17.61
CA ASP A 182 -6.24 1.82 -17.25
C ASP A 182 -6.66 1.60 -15.79
N ALA A 183 -6.10 0.61 -15.09
CA ALA A 183 -6.31 0.42 -13.66
C ALA A 183 -5.64 1.51 -12.78
N PHE A 184 -4.67 2.27 -13.33
CA PHE A 184 -3.88 3.28 -12.61
C PHE A 184 -4.42 4.69 -12.87
N THR A 185 -5.57 5.00 -12.28
CA THR A 185 -6.32 6.23 -12.56
C THR A 185 -6.02 7.39 -11.63
N THR A 186 -5.31 7.14 -10.52
CA THR A 186 -5.03 8.14 -9.48
C THR A 186 -3.55 8.52 -9.46
N ALA A 187 -3.24 9.73 -9.01
CA ALA A 187 -1.84 10.17 -8.86
C ALA A 187 -1.01 9.19 -8.01
N ALA A 188 -1.60 8.61 -6.96
CA ALA A 188 -0.93 7.65 -6.09
C ALA A 188 -0.61 6.32 -6.80
N THR A 189 -1.56 5.77 -7.55
CA THR A 189 -1.38 4.50 -8.29
C THR A 189 -0.42 4.70 -9.47
N VAL A 190 -0.52 5.83 -10.17
CA VAL A 190 0.42 6.22 -11.24
C VAL A 190 1.84 6.38 -10.70
N ALA A 191 2.02 7.04 -9.55
CA ALA A 191 3.33 7.19 -8.92
C ALA A 191 3.98 5.86 -8.52
N GLN A 192 3.18 4.83 -8.22
CA GLN A 192 3.68 3.49 -7.89
C GLN A 192 4.13 2.71 -9.14
N VAL A 193 3.42 2.85 -10.26
CA VAL A 193 3.69 2.08 -11.48
C VAL A 193 4.80 2.65 -12.34
N LEU A 194 4.93 3.99 -12.40
CA LEU A 194 5.87 4.68 -13.28
C LEU A 194 7.34 4.23 -13.12
N PRO A 195 7.89 4.08 -11.89
CA PRO A 195 9.26 3.59 -11.74
C PRO A 195 9.46 2.23 -12.43
N ALA A 196 8.54 1.28 -12.21
CA ALA A 196 8.65 -0.05 -12.78
C ALA A 196 8.56 -0.03 -14.32
N LEU A 197 7.66 0.78 -14.89
CA LEU A 197 7.55 0.98 -16.34
C LEU A 197 8.82 1.60 -16.95
N HIS A 198 9.51 2.46 -16.20
CA HIS A 198 10.78 3.05 -16.63
C HIS A 198 12.00 2.16 -16.30
N GLY A 199 11.79 0.92 -15.83
CA GLY A 199 12.88 0.03 -15.45
C GLY A 199 13.69 0.53 -14.26
N ARG A 200 13.04 1.29 -13.35
CA ARG A 200 13.61 1.87 -12.13
C ARG A 200 12.96 1.30 -10.88
N SER A 201 13.70 1.41 -9.79
CA SER A 201 13.33 1.05 -8.44
C SER A 201 13.64 2.20 -7.49
N TYR A 202 13.08 2.14 -6.29
CA TYR A 202 13.44 3.09 -5.22
C TYR A 202 14.90 3.01 -4.79
N LEU A 203 15.69 2.02 -5.26
CA LEU A 203 17.13 1.97 -4.98
C LEU A 203 17.93 2.82 -5.98
N ASP A 204 17.37 3.15 -7.13
CA ASP A 204 18.07 3.98 -8.11
C ASP A 204 18.28 5.41 -7.59
N ILE A 205 17.41 5.88 -6.69
CA ILE A 205 17.55 7.20 -6.07
C ILE A 205 18.78 7.30 -5.15
N THR A 206 19.42 6.20 -4.71
CA THR A 206 20.62 6.29 -3.85
C THR A 206 21.80 6.95 -4.56
N SER A 207 21.90 6.76 -5.88
CA SER A 207 22.99 7.24 -6.72
C SER A 207 22.52 8.15 -7.87
N MET A 208 21.21 8.44 -7.93
CA MET A 208 20.61 9.33 -8.92
C MET A 208 21.28 10.70 -8.94
N ARG A 209 21.55 11.17 -10.15
CA ARG A 209 22.01 12.52 -10.49
C ARG A 209 20.95 13.16 -11.37
N CYS A 210 20.42 14.28 -10.93
CA CYS A 210 19.36 14.97 -11.63
C CYS A 210 19.99 15.77 -12.77
N GLN A 211 19.45 15.59 -13.96
CA GLN A 211 19.81 16.34 -15.15
C GLN A 211 18.60 17.20 -15.51
N GLU A 212 18.84 18.37 -16.09
CA GLU A 212 17.76 19.14 -16.68
C GLU A 212 17.12 18.30 -17.81
N GLN A 213 15.83 18.06 -17.68
CA GLN A 213 15.02 17.46 -18.72
C GLN A 213 14.02 18.52 -19.16
N LEU A 214 13.76 18.60 -20.47
CA LEU A 214 12.65 19.42 -20.96
C LEU A 214 11.35 18.83 -20.40
N ASP A 215 10.54 19.68 -19.79
CA ASP A 215 9.17 19.32 -19.46
C ASP A 215 8.36 19.27 -20.76
N THR A 216 8.02 18.05 -21.17
CA THR A 216 7.18 17.78 -22.34
C THR A 216 5.74 17.49 -21.96
N LEU A 217 5.36 17.59 -20.68
CA LEU A 217 4.00 17.31 -20.22
C LEU A 217 3.11 18.50 -20.54
N THR A 218 2.20 18.32 -21.50
CA THR A 218 1.15 19.29 -21.79
C THR A 218 -0.11 18.96 -21.01
N PRO A 219 -0.73 19.93 -20.30
CA PRO A 219 -2.03 19.71 -19.68
C PRO A 219 -3.05 19.25 -20.72
N ILE A 220 -3.58 18.04 -20.53
CA ILE A 220 -4.66 17.53 -21.36
C ILE A 220 -5.96 18.10 -20.78
N SER A 221 -6.76 18.76 -21.62
CA SER A 221 -8.13 19.08 -21.24
C SER A 221 -8.89 17.75 -21.14
N THR A 222 -9.14 17.30 -19.91
CA THR A 222 -9.98 16.13 -19.67
C THR A 222 -11.36 16.47 -20.21
N LYS A 223 -11.72 15.93 -21.38
CA LYS A 223 -13.14 15.83 -21.73
C LYS A 223 -13.79 15.15 -20.55
N THR A 224 -14.80 15.79 -19.96
CA THR A 224 -15.67 15.14 -18.98
C THR A 224 -16.04 13.79 -19.56
N PRO A 225 -15.74 12.66 -18.89
CA PRO A 225 -16.23 11.37 -19.34
C PRO A 225 -17.72 11.53 -19.63
N PRO A 226 -18.24 10.94 -20.72
CA PRO A 226 -19.67 11.01 -20.98
C PRO A 226 -20.39 10.61 -19.68
N GLU A 227 -21.28 11.47 -19.19
CA GLU A 227 -22.12 11.12 -18.05
C GLU A 227 -22.76 9.79 -18.40
N ILE A 228 -22.49 8.77 -17.58
CA ILE A 228 -23.13 7.48 -17.75
C ILE A 228 -24.60 7.72 -17.38
N LEU A 229 -25.42 7.95 -18.40
CA LEU A 229 -26.85 8.16 -18.26
C LEU A 229 -27.47 6.86 -17.73
N GLY A 230 -27.88 6.88 -16.47
CA GLY A 230 -28.56 5.76 -15.84
C GLY A 230 -28.62 5.88 -14.33
N ASN A 231 -29.58 5.20 -13.74
CA ASN A 231 -29.62 4.94 -12.31
C ASN A 231 -29.18 3.50 -12.05
N MET A 232 -28.48 3.30 -10.94
CA MET A 232 -28.16 1.99 -10.43
C MET A 232 -28.65 1.87 -8.99
N THR A 233 -28.91 0.63 -8.58
CA THR A 233 -29.22 0.31 -7.19
C THR A 233 -28.20 -0.71 -6.71
N VAL A 234 -27.49 -0.37 -5.65
CA VAL A 234 -26.50 -1.24 -5.01
C VAL A 234 -27.08 -1.70 -3.68
N ARG A 235 -26.92 -2.98 -3.35
CA ARG A 235 -27.27 -3.47 -2.00
C ARG A 235 -26.09 -3.24 -1.07
N LEU A 236 -26.22 -2.33 -0.11
CA LEU A 236 -25.18 -2.05 0.87
C LEU A 236 -25.46 -2.84 2.15
N VAL A 237 -24.50 -3.67 2.54
CA VAL A 237 -24.56 -4.53 3.73
C VAL A 237 -23.43 -4.15 4.69
N VAL A 238 -23.75 -4.00 5.97
CA VAL A 238 -22.76 -3.90 7.06
C VAL A 238 -22.90 -5.14 7.92
N GLU A 239 -21.86 -5.98 7.94
CA GLU A 239 -21.87 -7.18 8.75
C GLU A 239 -21.71 -6.86 10.23
N CYS A 240 -22.41 -7.62 11.09
CA CYS A 240 -22.16 -7.52 12.52
C CYS A 240 -20.80 -8.16 12.87
N PRO A 241 -19.92 -7.47 13.60
CA PRO A 241 -18.62 -8.00 13.99
C PRO A 241 -18.70 -9.12 15.05
N GLN A 242 -19.86 -9.34 15.68
CA GLN A 242 -20.05 -10.34 16.73
C GLN A 242 -20.69 -11.62 16.17
N PRO A 243 -20.16 -12.82 16.48
CA PRO A 243 -20.73 -14.09 16.01
C PRO A 243 -22.17 -14.35 16.47
N GLN A 244 -22.55 -13.79 17.62
CA GLN A 244 -23.84 -13.98 18.29
C GLN A 244 -24.81 -12.81 18.10
N CYS A 245 -24.63 -12.04 17.04
CA CYS A 245 -25.56 -10.99 16.67
C CYS A 245 -26.91 -11.60 16.20
N PRO A 246 -28.06 -11.21 16.78
CA PRO A 246 -29.37 -11.77 16.41
C PRO A 246 -29.71 -11.53 14.93
N GLN A 247 -29.31 -10.35 14.44
CA GLN A 247 -29.34 -10.00 13.02
C GLN A 247 -27.91 -10.15 12.50
N ARG A 248 -27.73 -10.98 11.47
CA ARG A 248 -26.42 -11.22 10.83
C ARG A 248 -25.78 -9.93 10.29
N TRP A 249 -26.60 -8.91 10.02
CA TRP A 249 -26.23 -7.63 9.45
C TRP A 249 -26.73 -6.47 10.32
N LEU A 250 -25.90 -5.45 10.52
CA LEU A 250 -26.25 -4.19 11.19
C LEU A 250 -26.99 -3.23 10.26
N TYR A 251 -26.81 -3.40 8.95
CA TYR A 251 -27.45 -2.63 7.90
C TYR A 251 -27.51 -3.50 6.65
N ASP A 252 -28.64 -3.46 5.97
CA ASP A 252 -28.87 -4.15 4.70
C ASP A 252 -29.97 -3.41 3.95
N GLN A 253 -29.60 -2.51 3.04
CA GLN A 253 -30.55 -1.70 2.29
C GLN A 253 -30.13 -1.53 0.83
N PRO A 254 -31.11 -1.45 -0.10
CA PRO A 254 -30.86 -0.98 -1.45
C PRO A 254 -30.62 0.54 -1.45
N VAL A 255 -29.51 0.96 -2.03
CA VAL A 255 -29.09 2.35 -2.15
C VAL A 255 -29.13 2.77 -3.62
N PRO A 256 -30.08 3.63 -4.02
CA PRO A 256 -30.11 4.18 -5.37
C PRO A 256 -29.02 5.25 -5.56
N ALA A 257 -28.32 5.21 -6.69
CA ALA A 257 -27.29 6.18 -7.06
C ALA A 257 -27.20 6.32 -8.59
N PRO A 258 -26.65 7.43 -9.12
CA PRO A 258 -26.35 7.53 -10.55
C PRO A 258 -25.34 6.45 -10.96
N ALA A 259 -25.46 5.95 -12.19
CA ALA A 259 -24.53 4.97 -12.72
C ALA A 259 -23.11 5.55 -12.83
N GLY A 260 -22.11 4.74 -12.49
CA GLY A 260 -20.70 5.12 -12.59
C GLY A 260 -20.16 5.96 -11.44
N VAL A 261 -20.93 6.28 -10.40
CA VAL A 261 -20.39 6.96 -9.21
C VAL A 261 -19.50 6.04 -8.37
N SER A 262 -18.70 6.63 -7.50
CA SER A 262 -17.81 5.87 -6.61
C SER A 262 -18.58 5.21 -5.46
N LEU A 263 -17.98 4.22 -4.80
CA LEU A 263 -18.51 3.65 -3.56
C LEU A 263 -18.67 4.74 -2.48
N LEU A 264 -17.77 5.72 -2.41
CA LEU A 264 -17.87 6.85 -1.50
C LEU A 264 -19.16 7.65 -1.74
N ASP A 265 -19.58 7.83 -3.00
CA ASP A 265 -20.85 8.47 -3.33
C ASP A 265 -22.05 7.60 -2.95
N VAL A 266 -21.96 6.28 -3.09
CA VAL A 266 -22.97 5.33 -2.57
C VAL A 266 -23.09 5.44 -1.05
N LEU A 267 -21.98 5.55 -0.30
CA LEU A 267 -22.00 5.76 1.15
C LEU A 267 -22.67 7.09 1.53
N ARG A 268 -22.42 8.17 0.76
CA ARG A 268 -23.09 9.47 0.94
C ARG A 268 -24.59 9.38 0.66
N ALA A 269 -24.98 8.68 -0.41
CA ALA A 269 -26.38 8.46 -0.77
C ALA A 269 -27.11 7.66 0.33
N ALA A 270 -26.47 6.63 0.88
CA ALA A 270 -27.02 5.85 2.01
C ALA A 270 -27.27 6.74 3.25
N THR A 271 -26.37 7.68 3.55
CA THR A 271 -26.58 8.66 4.63
C THR A 271 -27.77 9.61 4.36
N ALA A 272 -28.01 9.97 3.10
CA ALA A 272 -29.10 10.87 2.70
C ALA A 272 -30.48 10.18 2.59
N GLN A 273 -30.53 8.85 2.42
CA GLN A 273 -31.76 8.06 2.22
C GLN A 273 -32.72 8.08 3.42
N GLY A 274 -32.23 8.41 4.62
CA GLY A 274 -33.03 8.41 5.84
C GLY A 274 -33.07 7.03 6.52
N PRO A 275 -34.10 6.72 7.34
CA PRO A 275 -34.15 5.50 8.13
C PRO A 275 -34.14 4.21 7.29
N PRO A 276 -33.37 3.17 7.68
CA PRO A 276 -32.48 3.13 8.84
C PRO A 276 -31.24 4.00 8.65
N ASN A 277 -30.89 4.80 9.66
CA ASN A 277 -29.83 5.80 9.52
C ASN A 277 -28.46 5.16 9.25
N PHE A 278 -27.84 5.51 8.14
CA PHE A 278 -26.47 5.12 7.81
C PHE A 278 -25.48 6.26 8.11
N THR A 279 -24.42 5.98 8.85
CA THR A 279 -23.33 6.93 9.10
C THR A 279 -21.98 6.31 8.82
N PHE A 280 -21.04 7.11 8.33
CA PHE A 280 -19.67 6.68 8.12
C PHE A 280 -18.67 7.82 8.42
N GLY A 281 -17.39 7.49 8.45
CA GLY A 281 -16.30 8.45 8.57
C GLY A 281 -15.07 7.98 7.80
N THR A 282 -14.34 8.93 7.24
CA THR A 282 -13.10 8.70 6.51
C THR A 282 -11.95 9.48 7.12
N GLN A 283 -10.73 9.00 6.89
CA GLN A 283 -9.48 9.72 7.18
C GLN A 283 -8.70 9.91 5.88
N ASP A 284 -8.14 11.10 5.66
CA ASP A 284 -7.37 11.37 4.45
C ASP A 284 -6.01 10.68 4.50
N THR A 285 -5.69 9.94 3.42
CA THR A 285 -4.41 9.27 3.24
C THR A 285 -3.78 9.66 1.90
N PRO A 286 -2.47 9.44 1.68
CA PRO A 286 -1.85 9.62 0.37
C PRO A 286 -2.50 8.80 -0.75
N GLN A 287 -3.22 7.72 -0.41
CA GLN A 287 -3.94 6.86 -1.35
C GLN A 287 -5.41 7.27 -1.54
N GLY A 288 -5.87 8.32 -0.85
CA GLY A 288 -7.28 8.76 -0.85
C GLY A 288 -7.98 8.55 0.50
N PRO A 289 -9.30 8.75 0.56
CA PRO A 289 -10.06 8.63 1.80
C PRO A 289 -10.14 7.17 2.27
N PHE A 290 -9.60 6.90 3.45
CA PHE A 290 -9.65 5.60 4.11
C PHE A 290 -10.86 5.49 5.04
N LEU A 291 -11.67 4.46 4.87
CA LEU A 291 -12.88 4.23 5.67
C LEU A 291 -12.52 3.84 7.11
N SER A 292 -12.74 4.73 8.06
CA SER A 292 -12.36 4.56 9.47
C SER A 292 -13.54 4.17 10.37
N ARG A 293 -14.77 4.56 10.01
CA ARG A 293 -15.95 4.36 10.85
C ARG A 293 -17.19 4.06 10.02
N VAL A 294 -18.03 3.13 10.49
CA VAL A 294 -19.34 2.78 9.90
C VAL A 294 -20.33 2.51 11.03
N LEU A 295 -21.53 3.07 10.99
CA LEU A 295 -22.56 2.93 12.02
C LEU A 295 -22.02 3.14 13.44
N TRP A 296 -21.23 4.20 13.63
CA TRP A 296 -20.57 4.57 14.89
C TRP A 296 -19.46 3.61 15.37
N LEU A 297 -19.24 2.49 14.68
CA LEU A 297 -18.17 1.56 14.96
C LEU A 297 -16.88 2.02 14.28
N GLU A 298 -15.88 2.35 15.09
CA GLU A 298 -14.58 2.82 14.63
C GLU A 298 -13.56 1.67 14.56
N ALA A 299 -12.83 1.61 13.45
CA ALA A 299 -11.68 0.75 13.26
C ALA A 299 -10.53 1.21 14.18
N GLN A 300 -9.93 0.27 14.92
CA GLN A 300 -8.90 0.56 15.92
C GLN A 300 -7.59 -0.12 15.55
N GLN A 301 -6.59 0.69 15.24
CA GLN A 301 -5.27 0.22 14.85
C GLN A 301 -4.60 -0.62 15.94
N GLN A 302 -4.77 -0.26 17.23
CA GLN A 302 -4.23 -1.03 18.36
C GLN A 302 -4.86 -2.43 18.47
N LYS A 303 -6.12 -2.58 18.03
CA LYS A 303 -6.81 -3.86 17.98
C LYS A 303 -6.67 -4.55 16.62
N ARG A 304 -5.86 -3.97 15.72
CA ARG A 304 -5.65 -4.40 14.33
C ARG A 304 -6.98 -4.59 13.61
N SER A 305 -7.92 -3.65 13.77
CA SER A 305 -9.23 -3.70 13.11
C SER A 305 -9.43 -2.62 12.06
N TYR A 306 -10.14 -2.96 10.98
CA TYR A 306 -10.37 -2.14 9.77
C TYR A 306 -11.69 -2.52 9.13
N TRP A 307 -12.22 -1.59 8.35
CA TRP A 307 -13.32 -1.85 7.44
C TRP A 307 -12.80 -2.46 6.15
N GLN A 308 -12.98 -3.77 6.02
CA GLN A 308 -12.74 -4.49 4.78
C GLN A 308 -13.90 -4.24 3.81
N LEU A 309 -13.55 -3.88 2.58
CA LEU A 309 -14.49 -3.66 1.49
C LEU A 309 -14.59 -4.94 0.65
N LEU A 310 -15.80 -5.46 0.51
CA LEU A 310 -16.06 -6.72 -0.17
C LEU A 310 -17.20 -6.55 -1.18
N THR A 311 -17.17 -7.33 -2.25
CA THR A 311 -18.33 -7.63 -3.08
C THR A 311 -18.81 -9.05 -2.81
N ALA A 312 -20.12 -9.29 -2.90
CA ALA A 312 -20.68 -10.62 -2.66
C ALA A 312 -20.11 -11.67 -3.63
N PRO A 313 -19.86 -12.92 -3.18
CA PRO A 313 -20.21 -13.44 -1.85
C PRO A 313 -19.22 -13.06 -0.74
N SER A 314 -17.94 -12.83 -1.03
CA SER A 314 -16.91 -12.39 -0.06
C SER A 314 -15.58 -12.02 -0.73
N THR A 315 -15.63 -11.41 -1.92
CA THR A 315 -14.42 -11.04 -2.68
C THR A 315 -13.92 -9.67 -2.26
N SER A 316 -12.68 -9.56 -1.80
CA SER A 316 -12.09 -8.26 -1.42
C SER A 316 -11.94 -7.34 -2.62
N LEU A 317 -12.42 -6.10 -2.47
CA LEU A 317 -12.16 -5.05 -3.45
C LEU A 317 -10.67 -4.73 -3.48
N GLN A 318 -10.16 -4.45 -4.68
CA GLN A 318 -8.77 -4.06 -4.90
C GLN A 318 -8.57 -2.53 -4.87
N MET A 319 -9.66 -1.77 -4.72
CA MET A 319 -9.68 -0.31 -4.77
C MET A 319 -10.35 0.27 -3.50
N GLY A 320 -10.00 1.52 -3.17
CA GLY A 320 -10.61 2.25 -2.06
C GLY A 320 -12.01 2.78 -2.39
N VAL A 321 -12.67 3.37 -1.39
CA VAL A 321 -14.05 3.86 -1.53
C VAL A 321 -14.18 4.97 -2.58
N ALA A 322 -13.15 5.79 -2.81
CA ALA A 322 -13.20 6.87 -3.80
C ALA A 322 -13.01 6.40 -5.25
N ASP A 323 -12.36 5.24 -5.45
CA ASP A 323 -11.94 4.79 -6.77
C ASP A 323 -12.83 3.66 -7.30
N TYR A 324 -13.32 2.79 -6.41
CA TYR A 324 -14.18 1.69 -6.79
C TYR A 324 -15.53 2.18 -7.30
N ARG A 325 -15.94 1.74 -8.49
CA ARG A 325 -17.22 2.06 -9.13
C ARG A 325 -18.09 0.80 -9.19
N PRO A 326 -19.13 0.70 -8.36
CA PRO A 326 -20.01 -0.47 -8.32
C PRO A 326 -20.88 -0.62 -9.59
N HIS A 327 -21.35 -1.83 -9.84
CA HIS A 327 -22.31 -2.12 -10.91
C HIS A 327 -23.76 -2.16 -10.38
N ASN A 328 -24.73 -2.01 -11.28
CA ASN A 328 -26.14 -2.14 -10.91
C ASN A 328 -26.46 -3.55 -10.41
N GLY A 329 -27.15 -3.64 -9.27
CA GLY A 329 -27.50 -4.91 -8.61
C GLY A 329 -26.36 -5.53 -7.79
N GLU A 330 -25.18 -4.91 -7.76
CA GLU A 330 -24.06 -5.39 -6.97
C GLU A 330 -24.37 -5.33 -5.46
N THR A 331 -23.84 -6.30 -4.71
CA THR A 331 -23.93 -6.31 -3.25
C THR A 331 -22.57 -6.00 -2.65
N LEU A 332 -22.47 -4.84 -2.00
CA LEU A 332 -21.26 -4.39 -1.33
C LEU A 332 -21.37 -4.65 0.17
N ILE A 333 -20.32 -5.22 0.73
CA ILE A 333 -20.28 -5.64 2.12
C ILE A 333 -19.15 -4.90 2.83
N LEU A 334 -19.50 -4.17 3.89
CA LEU A 334 -18.57 -3.55 4.81
C LEU A 334 -18.42 -4.47 6.03
N ARG A 335 -17.24 -5.06 6.19
CA ARG A 335 -16.93 -6.00 7.27
C ARG A 335 -15.87 -5.40 8.18
N LEU A 336 -16.14 -5.30 9.49
CA LEU A 336 -15.11 -4.95 10.45
C LEU A 336 -14.24 -6.18 10.73
N SER A 337 -13.09 -6.24 10.06
CA SER A 337 -12.16 -7.36 10.09
C SER A 337 -10.99 -7.09 11.03
N LYS A 338 -10.31 -8.15 11.47
CA LYS A 338 -9.03 -8.08 12.19
C LYS A 338 -7.88 -8.59 11.33
N TRP A 339 -6.67 -8.07 11.51
CA TRP A 339 -5.45 -8.59 10.88
C TRP A 339 -4.36 -8.95 11.85
#